data_AF-A0A2N2G7X5-F1
#
_entry.id   AF-A0A2N2G7X5-F1
#
_cell.length_a   1.000
_cell.length_b   1.000
_cell.length_c   1.000
_cell.angle_alpha   90.00
_cell.angle_beta   90.00
_cell.angle_gamma   90.00
#
_symmetry.space_group_name_H-M   'P 1'
#
loop_
_entity.id
_entity.type
_entity.pdbx_description
1 polymer ?
#
loop_
_entity_poly.entity_id
_entity_poly.type
_entity_poly.pdbx_seq_one_letter_code
_entity_poly.pdbx_strand_id
1 'polypeptide(L)' 'MLINTAKKIKKLMIDKGVSGAAIARKSGVERSAISHVIAGRSKSPLLRQSIAAALNVPIDKLWPDSTK' A
#
# COMPACT_ATOMS: atom_id res chain seq x y z
N MET A 1 10.38 -10.65 11.67
CA MET A 1 10.40 -9.24 12.09
C MET A 1 10.10 -8.34 10.87
N LEU A 2 8.83 -8.08 10.55
CA LEU A 2 8.43 -7.22 9.40
C LEU A 2 8.39 -5.74 9.81
N ILE A 3 9.51 -5.20 10.29
CA ILE A 3 9.54 -3.83 10.86
C ILE A 3 9.48 -2.72 9.79
N ASN A 4 9.64 -3.01 8.50
CA ASN A 4 9.91 -1.95 7.52
C ASN A 4 8.92 -1.74 6.36
N THR A 5 8.02 -2.66 6.01
CA THR A 5 7.13 -2.43 4.85
C THR A 5 6.16 -1.28 5.08
N ALA A 6 5.47 -1.25 6.22
CA ALA A 6 4.55 -0.17 6.56
C ALA A 6 5.25 1.20 6.63
N LYS A 7 6.45 1.24 7.25
CA LYS A 7 7.27 2.46 7.34
C LYS A 7 7.74 2.94 5.96
N LYS A 8 8.22 2.02 5.11
CA LYS A 8 8.64 2.29 3.74
C LYS A 8 7.49 2.86 2.90
N ILE A 9 6.31 2.24 2.97
CA ILE A 9 5.12 2.71 2.27
C ILE A 9 4.74 4.12 2.75
N LYS A 10 4.69 4.35 4.07
CA LYS A 10 4.38 5.67 4.62
C LYS A 10 5.41 6.73 4.20
N LYS A 11 6.70 6.40 4.18
CA LYS A 11 7.73 7.30 3.67
C LYS A 11 7.48 7.64 2.20
N LEU A 12 7.25 6.64 1.35
CA LEU A 12 6.96 6.85 -0.08
C LEU A 12 5.69 7.68 -0.31
N MET A 13 4.67 7.50 0.53
CA MET A 13 3.45 8.31 0.50
C MET A 13 3.75 9.79 0.77
N ILE A 14 4.63 10.08 1.74
CA ILE A 14 5.09 11.45 2.02
C ILE A 14 5.92 11.98 0.86
N ASP A 15 6.95 11.24 0.42
CA ASP A 15 7.87 11.63 -0.65
C ASP A 15 7.12 11.93 -1.97
N LYS A 16 6.01 11.24 -2.24
CA LYS A 16 5.21 11.40 -3.47
C LYS A 16 3.96 12.27 -3.29
N GLY A 17 3.71 12.81 -2.10
CA GLY A 17 2.51 13.59 -1.81
C GLY A 17 1.20 12.81 -1.97
N VAL A 18 1.24 11.48 -1.84
CA VAL A 18 0.08 10.59 -2.01
C VAL A 18 -0.51 10.24 -0.65
N SER A 19 -1.75 10.66 -0.39
CA SER A 19 -2.45 10.31 0.85
C SER A 19 -3.19 8.97 0.75
N GLY A 20 -3.32 8.27 1.89
CA GLY A 20 -4.09 7.02 1.95
C GLY A 20 -5.57 7.21 1.59
N ALA A 21 -6.12 8.41 1.85
CA ALA A 21 -7.47 8.77 1.44
C ALA A 21 -7.60 8.92 -0.08
N ALA A 22 -6.58 9.47 -0.76
CA ALA A 22 -6.57 9.58 -2.22
C ALA A 22 -6.53 8.19 -2.88
N ILE A 23 -5.71 7.27 -2.33
CA ILE A 23 -5.66 5.87 -2.79
C ILE A 23 -7.03 5.21 -2.59
N ALA A 24 -7.62 5.36 -1.41
CA ALA A 24 -8.92 4.79 -1.07
C ALA A 24 -10.02 5.24 -2.05
N ARG A 25 -10.10 6.56 -2.34
CA ARG A 25 -11.05 7.13 -3.32
C ARG A 25 -10.86 6.55 -4.71
N LYS A 26 -9.60 6.42 -5.17
CA LYS A 26 -9.31 5.85 -6.51
C LYS A 26 -9.70 4.37 -6.61
N SER A 27 -9.58 3.63 -5.51
CA SER A 27 -9.92 2.20 -5.44
C SER A 27 -11.37 1.93 -5.05
N GLY A 28 -12.18 2.95 -4.78
CA GLY A 28 -13.58 2.78 -4.35
C GLY A 28 -13.73 2.08 -2.99
N VAL A 29 -12.77 2.27 -2.08
CA VAL A 29 -12.78 1.62 -0.75
C VAL A 29 -12.68 2.63 0.38
N GLU A 30 -12.99 2.16 1.59
CA GLU A 30 -12.78 2.91 2.81
C GLU A 30 -11.28 3.10 3.13
N ARG A 31 -10.94 4.25 3.73
CA ARG A 31 -9.55 4.55 4.13
C ARG A 31 -8.99 3.50 5.11
N SER A 32 -9.85 2.91 5.94
CA SER A 32 -9.49 1.86 6.88
C SER A 32 -8.96 0.61 6.17
N ALA A 33 -9.50 0.26 4.99
CA ALA A 33 -9.02 -0.87 4.19
C ALA A 33 -7.57 -0.66 3.73
N ILE A 34 -7.24 0.55 3.26
CA ILE A 34 -5.86 0.91 2.90
C ILE A 34 -4.94 0.82 4.12
N SER A 35 -5.37 1.35 5.27
CA SER A 35 -4.60 1.27 6.52
C SER A 35 -4.34 -0.18 6.94
N HIS A 36 -5.33 -1.07 6.84
CA HIS A 36 -5.20 -2.49 7.15
C HIS A 36 -4.19 -3.19 6.23
N VAL A 37 -4.17 -2.87 4.95
CA VAL A 37 -3.19 -3.45 4.01
C VAL A 37 -1.77 -2.95 4.30
N ILE A 38 -1.59 -1.65 4.53
CA ILE A 38 -0.28 -1.07 4.87
C ILE A 38 0.26 -1.65 6.19
N ALA A 39 -0.62 -1.83 7.18
CA ALA A 39 -0.28 -2.42 8.48
C ALA A 39 -0.08 -3.96 8.41
N GLY A 40 -0.34 -4.60 7.27
CA GLY A 40 -0.23 -6.04 7.10
C GLY A 40 -1.37 -6.86 7.72
N ARG A 41 -2.45 -6.22 8.17
CA ARG A 41 -3.66 -6.87 8.70
C ARG A 41 -4.53 -7.47 7.59
N SER A 42 -4.39 -6.98 6.36
CA SER A 42 -5.02 -7.53 5.16
C SER A 42 -3.98 -7.75 4.06
N LYS A 43 -4.13 -8.84 3.31
CA LYS A 43 -3.25 -9.20 2.18
C LYS A 43 -3.94 -9.11 0.82
N SER A 44 -5.02 -8.33 0.72
CA SER A 44 -5.77 -8.16 -0.54
C SER A 44 -4.84 -7.81 -1.71
N PRO A 45 -4.73 -8.69 -2.74
CA PRO A 45 -3.84 -8.45 -3.89
C PRO A 45 -4.22 -7.18 -4.66
N LEU A 46 -5.53 -6.94 -4.85
CA LEU A 46 -6.06 -5.77 -5.56
C LEU A 46 -5.66 -4.45 -4.86
N LEU A 47 -5.76 -4.40 -3.54
CA LEU A 47 -5.39 -3.20 -2.77
C LEU A 47 -3.88 -3.01 -2.71
N ARG A 48 -3.10 -4.09 -2.60
CA ARG A 48 -1.63 -4.02 -2.72
C ARG A 48 -1.22 -3.46 -4.08
N GLN A 49 -1.83 -3.93 -5.15
CA GLN A 49 -1.59 -3.43 -6.51
C GLN A 49 -2.01 -1.96 -6.65
N SER A 50 -3.16 -1.57 -6.09
CA SER A 50 -3.61 -0.17 -6.10
C SER A 50 -2.65 0.76 -5.36
N ILE A 51 -2.14 0.36 -4.20
CA ILE A 51 -1.15 1.13 -3.43
C ILE A 51 0.17 1.19 -4.20
N ALA A 52 0.65 0.07 -4.74
CA ALA A 52 1.87 0.01 -5.54
C ALA A 52 1.81 0.93 -6.77
N ALA A 53 0.68 0.90 -7.50
CA ALA A 53 0.42 1.75 -8.65
C ALA A 53 0.34 3.24 -8.27
N ALA A 54 -0.36 3.57 -7.18
CA ALA A 54 -0.44 4.95 -6.69
C ALA A 54 0.93 5.50 -6.25
N LEU A 55 1.79 4.62 -5.75
CA LEU A 55 3.16 4.96 -5.40
C LEU A 55 4.12 4.81 -6.57
N ASN A 56 3.69 4.42 -7.77
CA ASN A 56 4.57 4.13 -8.91
C ASN A 56 5.81 3.30 -8.51
N VAL A 57 5.56 2.20 -7.79
CA VAL A 57 6.58 1.24 -7.34
C VAL A 57 6.09 -0.17 -7.68
N PRO A 58 6.95 -1.06 -8.20
CA PRO A 58 6.58 -2.46 -8.42
C PRO A 58 6.07 -3.15 -7.14
N ILE A 59 5.02 -3.98 -7.27
CA ILE A 59 4.36 -4.61 -6.11
C ILE A 59 5.31 -5.51 -5.31
N ASP A 60 6.21 -6.22 -5.97
CA ASP A 60 7.24 -7.09 -5.40
C ASP A 60 8.26 -6.32 -4.54
N LYS A 61 8.52 -5.05 -4.84
CA LYS A 61 9.39 -4.17 -4.03
C LYS A 61 8.74 -3.74 -2.71
N LEU A 62 7.42 -3.82 -2.60
CA LEU A 62 6.66 -3.52 -1.39
C LEU A 62 6.27 -4.80 -0.65
N TRP A 63 5.82 -5.82 -1.39
CA TRP A 63 5.35 -7.11 -0.90
C TRP A 63 5.89 -8.25 -1.77
N PRO A 64 7.08 -8.80 -1.44
CA PRO A 64 7.72 -9.88 -2.20
C PRO A 64 6.91 -11.18 -2.25
N ASP A 65 5.96 -11.35 -1.31
CA ASP A 65 5.05 -12.49 -1.24
C ASP A 65 3.88 -12.42 -2.22
N SER A 66 3.74 -11.33 -2.98
CA SER A 66 2.59 -11.11 -3.87
C SER A 66 2.76 -11.72 -5.27
N THR A 67 3.92 -12.30 -5.58
CA THR A 67 4.26 -12.89 -6.89
C THR A 67 4.28 -14.41 -6.91
N LYS A 68 3.75 -15.06 -5.86
CA LYS A 68 3.62 -16.52 -5.78
C LYS A 68 2.30 -17.02 -6.35
#